data_AF-A0A493TV97-F1
#
_entry.id   AF-A0A493TV97-F1
#
_cell.length_a   1.000
_cell.length_b   1.000
_cell.length_c   1.000
_cell.angle_alpha   90.00
_cell.angle_beta   90.00
_cell.angle_gamma   90.00
#
_symmetry.space_group_name_H-M   'P 1'
#
loop_
_entity.id
_entity.type
_entity.pdbx_description
1 polymer ?
#
loop_
_entity_poly.entity_id
_entity_poly.type
_entity_poly.pdbx_seq_one_letter_code
_entity_poly.pdbx_strand_id
1 'polypeptide(L)'
;MAILGTKRAISPRKPCRLGPPFPLWHRPSHRGGSEPRFWAQTPYFRVRQRVALVETPYGTARVGVLGSPRPGRPAILTFPDVGHTHESCFAPLFAHPEMQEIARGFLRLHLEAPGMEEGAPPYPSGSVPAP
;
A
#
# COMPACT_ATOMS: atom_id res chain seq x y z
N MET A 1 36.03 37.77 -40.09
CA MET A 1 35.39 36.44 -40.11
C MET A 1 34.14 36.51 -39.25
N ALA A 2 32.96 36.47 -39.87
CA ALA A 2 31.67 36.44 -39.19
C ALA A 2 31.24 34.98 -39.05
N ILE A 3 30.91 34.54 -37.82
CA ILE A 3 30.31 33.22 -37.59
C ILE A 3 28.80 33.42 -37.48
N LEU A 4 28.10 32.91 -38.50
CA LEU A 4 26.65 32.83 -38.59
C LEU A 4 26.05 32.11 -37.38
N GLY A 5 24.94 32.65 -36.88
CA GLY A 5 24.23 32.13 -35.74
C GLY A 5 23.35 30.91 -36.03
N THR A 6 22.95 30.24 -34.95
CA THR A 6 21.71 29.47 -34.88
C THR A 6 21.05 29.76 -33.53
N LYS A 7 20.07 30.68 -33.52
CA LYS A 7 19.16 30.84 -32.38
C LYS A 7 18.17 29.69 -32.42
N ARG A 8 18.27 28.72 -31.49
CA ARG A 8 17.21 27.72 -31.28
C ARG A 8 16.00 28.40 -30.64
N ALA A 9 14.88 28.37 -31.35
CA ALA A 9 13.59 28.83 -30.88
C ALA A 9 13.10 27.94 -29.73
N ILE A 10 12.82 28.55 -28.58
CA ILE A 10 12.16 27.89 -27.45
C ILE A 10 10.65 27.94 -27.75
N SER A 11 10.06 26.76 -27.93
CA SER A 11 8.63 26.59 -28.16
C SER A 11 7.83 27.06 -26.93
N PRO A 12 6.77 27.87 -27.09
CA PRO A 12 5.94 28.29 -25.97
C PRO A 12 5.17 27.08 -25.41
N ARG A 13 5.45 26.74 -24.14
CA ARG A 13 4.72 25.72 -23.39
C ARG A 13 3.24 26.13 -23.31
N LYS A 14 2.36 25.25 -23.80
CA LYS A 14 0.90 25.40 -23.69
C LYS A 14 0.50 25.48 -22.20
N PRO A 15 -0.44 26.35 -21.81
CA PRO A 15 -0.91 26.42 -20.43
C PRO A 15 -1.64 25.13 -20.04
N CYS A 16 -1.24 24.55 -18.91
CA CYS A 16 -1.89 23.42 -18.28
C CYS A 16 -3.34 23.80 -17.97
N ARG A 17 -4.31 23.17 -18.67
CA ARG A 17 -5.73 23.30 -18.32
C ARG A 17 -5.92 22.72 -16.93
N LEU A 18 -6.35 23.57 -16.01
CA LEU A 18 -6.92 23.19 -14.72
C LEU A 18 -8.02 22.15 -14.96
N GLY A 19 -7.86 20.96 -14.38
CA GLY A 19 -8.91 19.95 -14.35
C GLY A 19 -10.11 20.45 -13.54
N PRO A 20 -11.32 19.91 -13.78
CA PRO A 20 -12.52 20.35 -13.09
C PRO A 20 -12.41 20.12 -11.58
N PRO A 21 -13.05 20.97 -10.76
CA PRO A 21 -13.09 20.79 -9.32
C PRO A 21 -13.98 19.59 -8.98
N PHE A 22 -13.60 18.88 -7.92
CA PHE A 22 -14.34 17.90 -7.11
C PHE A 22 -15.74 17.46 -7.60
N PRO A 23 -16.04 16.15 -7.69
CA PRO A 23 -17.43 15.72 -7.82
C PRO A 23 -18.20 16.02 -6.53
N LEU A 24 -19.23 16.86 -6.67
CA LEU A 24 -20.25 17.12 -5.66
C LEU A 24 -20.95 15.79 -5.31
N TRP A 25 -20.81 15.33 -4.07
CA TRP A 25 -21.47 14.10 -3.60
C TRP A 25 -22.99 14.27 -3.60
N HIS A 26 -23.67 13.68 -4.58
CA HIS A 26 -25.11 13.45 -4.48
C HIS A 26 -25.35 12.25 -3.54
N ARG A 27 -26.12 12.51 -2.47
CA ARG A 27 -26.60 11.51 -1.50
C ARG A 27 -27.55 10.53 -2.22
N PRO A 28 -27.30 9.21 -2.28
CA PRO A 28 -28.23 8.30 -2.93
C PRO A 28 -29.47 8.09 -2.05
N SER A 29 -30.64 8.40 -2.61
CA SER A 29 -31.93 8.04 -2.03
C SER A 29 -32.11 6.53 -2.10
N HIS A 30 -32.27 5.88 -0.94
CA HIS A 30 -32.61 4.46 -0.83
C HIS A 30 -33.95 4.17 -1.54
N ARG A 31 -33.91 3.36 -2.60
CA ARG A 31 -35.02 2.49 -2.99
C ARG A 31 -34.44 1.26 -3.71
N GLY A 32 -34.88 0.09 -3.26
CA GLY A 32 -34.17 -1.18 -3.39
C GLY A 32 -34.05 -1.77 -4.79
N GLY A 33 -33.32 -2.88 -4.83
CA GLY A 33 -33.24 -3.78 -5.97
C GLY A 33 -31.82 -3.95 -6.50
N SER A 34 -31.23 -5.12 -6.23
CA SER A 34 -29.90 -5.60 -6.63
C SER A 34 -28.71 -4.99 -5.87
N GLU A 35 -28.15 -5.82 -5.00
CA GLU A 35 -26.83 -5.66 -4.39
C GLU A 35 -25.80 -5.46 -5.50
N PRO A 36 -25.21 -4.25 -5.63
CA PRO A 36 -24.31 -4.02 -6.74
C PRO A 36 -23.07 -4.85 -6.49
N ARG A 37 -22.61 -5.55 -7.53
CA ARG A 37 -21.30 -6.23 -7.65
C ARG A 37 -20.11 -5.26 -7.54
N PHE A 38 -20.27 -4.15 -6.81
CA PHE A 38 -19.31 -3.09 -6.58
C PHE A 38 -18.19 -3.54 -5.63
N TRP A 39 -18.44 -4.57 -4.81
CA TRP A 39 -17.42 -5.20 -3.97
C TRP A 39 -16.55 -6.24 -4.69
N ALA A 40 -16.87 -6.60 -5.95
CA ALA A 40 -16.13 -7.62 -6.70
C ALA A 40 -14.85 -7.11 -7.41
N GLN A 41 -14.52 -5.81 -7.30
CA GLN A 41 -13.29 -5.24 -7.87
C GLN A 41 -12.73 -4.11 -7.00
N THR A 42 -12.24 -4.43 -5.79
CA THR A 42 -11.26 -3.53 -5.15
C THR A 42 -9.88 -3.78 -5.77
N PRO A 43 -9.17 -2.74 -6.27
CA PRO A 43 -7.86 -2.88 -6.92
C PRO A 43 -6.73 -3.23 -5.93
N TYR A 44 -7.06 -3.52 -4.67
CA TYR A 44 -6.13 -4.01 -3.66
C TYR A 44 -5.36 -5.24 -4.13
N PHE A 45 -6.04 -6.09 -4.92
CA PHE A 45 -5.50 -7.37 -5.34
C PHE A 45 -4.51 -7.29 -6.51
N ARG A 46 -4.28 -6.12 -7.11
CA ARG A 46 -3.29 -5.92 -8.18
C ARG A 46 -2.13 -5.03 -7.75
N VAL A 47 -1.80 -5.03 -6.45
CA VAL A 47 -0.52 -4.49 -6.00
C VAL A 47 0.48 -5.64 -6.00
N ARG A 48 1.68 -5.41 -6.54
CA ARG A 48 2.78 -6.37 -6.47
C ARG A 48 3.11 -6.61 -4.99
N GLN A 49 2.54 -7.65 -4.41
CA GLN A 49 2.91 -8.12 -3.08
C GLN A 49 4.19 -8.93 -3.23
N ARG A 50 5.27 -8.47 -2.60
CA ARG A 50 6.51 -9.22 -2.47
C ARG A 50 6.66 -9.62 -1.02
N VAL A 51 7.12 -10.83 -0.75
CA VAL A 51 7.52 -11.24 0.59
C VAL A 51 9.03 -11.08 0.70
N ALA A 52 9.48 -10.44 1.79
CA ALA A 52 10.88 -10.32 2.14
C ALA A 52 11.13 -11.04 3.47
N LEU A 53 12.28 -11.70 3.57
CA LEU A 53 12.79 -12.27 4.81
C LEU A 53 13.91 -11.38 5.32
N VAL A 54 13.79 -10.92 6.56
CA VAL A 54 14.74 -10.02 7.19
C VAL A 54 15.41 -10.74 8.35
N GLU A 55 16.72 -10.94 8.23
CA GLU A 55 17.52 -11.50 9.32
C GLU A 55 17.66 -10.47 10.45
N THR A 56 17.32 -10.90 11.65
CA THR A 56 17.50 -10.12 12.87
C THR A 56 18.30 -10.94 13.89
N PRO A 57 18.90 -10.30 14.92
CA PRO A 57 19.57 -11.03 16.00
C PRO A 57 18.67 -12.05 16.73
N TYR A 58 17.35 -11.91 16.59
CA TYR A 58 16.33 -12.72 17.26
C TYR A 58 15.68 -13.74 16.32
N GLY A 59 16.22 -13.91 15.10
CA GLY A 59 15.70 -14.79 14.06
C GLY A 59 15.21 -14.05 12.82
N THR A 60 14.62 -14.79 11.90
CA THR A 60 14.14 -14.25 10.61
C THR A 60 12.72 -13.71 10.75
N ALA A 61 12.50 -12.46 10.36
CA ALA A 61 11.18 -11.84 10.28
C ALA A 61 10.65 -11.89 8.84
N ARG A 62 9.38 -12.29 8.66
CA ARG A 62 8.70 -12.24 7.36
C ARG A 62 7.99 -10.90 7.22
N VAL A 63 8.16 -10.28 6.05
CA VAL A 63 7.62 -8.95 5.74
C VAL A 63 6.89 -8.95 4.41
N GLY A 64 5.59 -8.69 4.43
CA GLY A 64 4.78 -8.40 3.26
C GLY A 64 5.02 -6.98 2.76
N VAL A 65 5.61 -6.84 1.58
CA VAL A 65 5.93 -5.55 0.94
C VAL A 65 4.90 -5.24 -0.13
N LEU A 66 4.22 -4.11 0.02
CA LEU A 66 3.09 -3.73 -0.83
C LEU A 66 3.29 -2.30 -1.35
N GLY A 67 3.45 -2.18 -2.67
CA GLY A 67 3.72 -0.90 -3.35
C GLY A 67 5.21 -0.67 -3.60
N SER A 68 5.62 0.59 -3.73
CA SER A 68 7.02 0.97 -3.96
C SER A 68 7.43 2.14 -3.08
N PRO A 69 8.69 2.18 -2.59
CA PRO A 69 9.22 3.33 -1.88
C PRO A 69 9.11 4.60 -2.72
N ARG A 70 8.75 5.72 -2.10
CA ARG A 70 8.72 7.04 -2.74
C ARG A 70 9.66 8.00 -1.99
N PRO A 71 10.48 8.79 -2.69
CA PRO A 71 11.35 9.78 -2.04
C PRO A 71 10.55 10.72 -1.14
N GLY A 72 11.04 10.96 0.08
CA GLY A 72 10.40 11.85 1.05
C GLY A 72 9.09 11.33 1.66
N ARG A 73 8.71 10.07 1.43
CA ARG A 73 7.55 9.45 2.08
C ARG A 73 7.99 8.23 2.92
N PRO A 74 7.63 8.20 4.22
CA PRO A 74 7.93 7.03 5.05
C PRO A 74 7.11 5.82 4.62
N ALA A 75 7.48 4.64 5.10
CA ALA A 75 6.64 3.45 4.97
C ALA A 75 5.57 3.45 6.07
N ILE A 76 4.38 2.94 5.75
CA ILE A 76 3.40 2.52 6.74
C ILE A 76 3.76 1.08 7.13
N LEU A 77 4.18 0.89 8.36
CA LEU A 77 4.49 -0.42 8.92
C LEU A 77 3.35 -0.86 9.82
N THR A 78 2.92 -2.12 9.68
CA THR A 78 1.91 -2.71 10.54
C THR A 78 2.43 -3.98 11.18
N PHE A 79 2.15 -4.12 12.48
CA PHE A 79 2.45 -5.30 13.26
C PHE A 79 1.13 -5.79 13.88
N PRO A 80 0.65 -7.00 13.53
CA PRO A 80 -0.64 -7.50 14.01
C PRO A 80 -0.60 -7.85 15.50
N ASP A 81 -1.77 -7.83 16.13
CA ASP A 81 -1.93 -8.26 17.51
C ASP A 81 -1.82 -9.80 17.63
N VAL A 82 -1.65 -10.29 18.85
CA VAL A 82 -1.55 -11.71 19.17
C VAL A 82 -2.80 -12.46 18.70
N GLY A 83 -2.61 -13.61 18.04
CA GLY A 83 -3.71 -14.41 17.51
C GLY A 83 -4.32 -13.88 16.21
N HIS A 84 -3.75 -12.82 15.63
CA HIS A 84 -4.18 -12.26 14.35
C HIS A 84 -3.07 -12.31 13.29
N THR A 85 -3.49 -12.39 12.02
CA THR A 85 -2.59 -12.18 10.87
C THR A 85 -2.69 -10.73 10.41
N HIS A 86 -1.82 -10.33 9.49
CA HIS A 86 -1.91 -8.98 8.92
C HIS A 86 -3.22 -8.76 8.16
N GLU A 87 -3.79 -9.81 7.54
CA GLU A 87 -5.09 -9.75 6.91
C GLU A 87 -6.22 -9.60 7.93
N SER A 88 -6.27 -10.45 8.95
CA SER A 88 -7.39 -10.38 9.92
C SER A 88 -7.34 -9.12 10.78
N CYS A 89 -6.16 -8.57 11.04
CA CYS A 89 -5.98 -7.35 11.82
C CYS A 89 -6.19 -6.06 10.98
N PHE A 90 -5.63 -5.99 9.77
CA PHE A 90 -5.55 -4.72 9.02
C PHE A 90 -6.27 -4.69 7.67
N ALA A 91 -6.73 -5.82 7.13
CA ALA A 91 -7.45 -5.79 5.85
C ALA A 91 -8.69 -4.87 5.90
N PRO A 92 -9.52 -4.83 6.96
CA PRO A 92 -10.66 -3.91 7.02
C PRO A 92 -10.22 -2.44 6.96
N LEU A 93 -9.16 -2.07 7.68
CA LEU A 93 -8.61 -0.72 7.70
C LEU A 93 -8.17 -0.30 6.30
N PHE A 94 -7.36 -1.12 5.65
CA PHE A 94 -6.86 -0.74 4.33
C PHE A 94 -7.92 -0.90 3.24
N ALA A 95 -8.91 -1.78 3.38
CA ALA A 95 -10.02 -1.87 2.43
C ALA A 95 -10.93 -0.62 2.45
N HIS A 96 -10.91 0.17 3.53
CA HIS A 96 -11.73 1.37 3.65
C HIS A 96 -11.39 2.41 2.57
N PRO A 97 -12.36 2.94 1.80
CA PRO A 97 -12.12 3.84 0.65
C PRO A 97 -11.18 5.01 0.93
N GLU A 98 -11.37 5.68 2.06
CA GLU A 98 -10.53 6.82 2.48
C GLU A 98 -9.10 6.38 2.75
N MET A 99 -8.92 5.26 3.43
CA MET A 99 -7.60 4.71 3.70
C MET A 99 -6.93 4.22 2.42
N GLN A 100 -7.70 3.77 1.41
CA GLN A 100 -7.14 3.42 0.11
C GLN A 100 -6.47 4.61 -0.57
N GLU A 101 -7.12 5.77 -0.54
CA GLU A 101 -6.59 6.98 -1.15
C GLU A 101 -5.28 7.42 -0.47
N ILE A 102 -5.27 7.38 0.86
CA ILE A 102 -4.09 7.68 1.67
C ILE A 102 -2.99 6.65 1.39
N ALA A 103 -3.28 5.35 1.51
CA ALA A 103 -2.31 4.26 1.42
C ALA A 103 -1.63 4.16 0.04
N ARG A 104 -2.28 4.57 -1.05
CA ARG A 104 -1.67 4.63 -2.39
C ARG A 104 -0.45 5.56 -2.45
N GLY A 105 -0.32 6.48 -1.51
CA GLY A 105 0.80 7.40 -1.40
C GLY A 105 2.06 6.81 -0.77
N PHE A 106 1.95 5.67 -0.08
CA PHE A 106 3.01 5.15 0.79
C PHE A 106 3.42 3.72 0.41
N LEU A 107 4.65 3.36 0.77
CA LEU A 107 5.04 1.96 0.84
C LEU A 107 4.36 1.33 2.07
N ARG A 108 3.80 0.14 1.93
CA ARG A 108 3.25 -0.61 3.07
C ARG A 108 4.10 -1.83 3.36
N LEU A 109 4.38 -2.05 4.64
CA LEU A 109 5.14 -3.17 5.18
C LEU A 109 4.30 -3.86 6.25
N HIS A 110 3.84 -5.06 5.94
CA HIS A 110 3.11 -5.91 6.88
C HIS A 110 4.10 -6.89 7.52
N LEU A 111 4.44 -6.68 8.78
CA LEU A 111 5.25 -7.64 9.52
C LEU A 111 4.37 -8.82 9.94
N GLU A 112 4.92 -10.02 9.84
CA GLU A 112 4.36 -11.21 10.47
C GLU A 112 5.16 -11.50 11.74
N ALA A 113 4.47 -11.71 12.85
CA ALA A 113 5.12 -12.10 14.08
C ALA A 113 5.76 -13.50 13.91
N PRO A 114 7.01 -13.72 14.36
CA PRO A 114 7.69 -15.00 14.17
C PRO A 114 6.92 -16.17 14.78
N GLY A 115 6.69 -17.22 13.99
CA GLY A 115 5.93 -18.39 14.42
C GLY A 115 4.42 -18.22 14.35
N MET A 116 3.93 -17.04 13.95
CA MET A 116 2.51 -16.74 13.71
C MET A 116 2.20 -16.68 12.20
N GLU A 117 3.19 -16.91 11.32
CA GLU A 117 2.93 -17.02 9.89
C GLU A 117 2.12 -18.29 9.54
N GLU A 118 1.41 -18.24 8.41
CA GLU A 118 0.63 -19.39 7.95
C GLU A 118 1.55 -20.60 7.67
N GLY A 119 1.31 -21.69 8.39
CA GLY A 119 2.12 -22.92 8.28
C GLY A 119 3.43 -22.90 9.08
N ALA A 120 3.60 -21.97 10.02
CA ALA A 120 4.78 -21.93 10.87
C ALA A 120 4.98 -23.26 11.65
N PRO A 121 6.22 -23.78 11.71
CA PRO A 121 6.52 -24.93 12.55
C PRO A 121 6.37 -24.55 14.03
N PRO A 122 5.92 -25.47 14.90
CA PRO A 122 5.89 -25.22 16.33
C PRO A 122 7.31 -24.95 16.85
N TYR A 123 7.42 -24.00 17.77
CA TYR A 123 8.70 -23.73 18.43
C TYR A 123 9.20 -24.99 19.15
N PRO A 124 10.52 -25.30 19.06
CA PRO A 124 11.09 -26.44 19.77
C PRO A 124 10.92 -26.30 21.28
N SER A 125 10.69 -27.42 21.96
CA SER A 125 10.47 -27.45 23.41
C SER A 125 11.66 -26.83 24.15
N GLY A 126 11.46 -25.71 24.83
CA GLY A 126 12.50 -25.02 25.62
C GLY A 126 13.14 -23.80 24.95
N SER A 127 12.80 -23.46 23.71
CA SER A 127 13.19 -22.17 23.12
C SER A 127 12.27 -21.07 23.65
N VAL A 128 12.62 -20.46 24.78
CA VAL A 128 12.09 -19.14 25.14
C VAL A 128 12.83 -18.14 24.24
N PRO A 129 12.14 -17.39 23.34
CA PRO A 129 12.80 -16.33 22.59
C PRO A 129 13.41 -15.34 23.59
N ALA A 130 14.63 -14.87 23.29
CA ALA A 130 15.36 -13.96 24.16
C ALA A 130 14.50 -12.74 24.55
N PRO A 131 14.62 -12.25 25.81
CA PRO A 131 13.80 -11.15 26.33
C PRO A 131 13.98 -9.84 25.56
#